data_AF-A0A9P5YZC9-F1
#
_entry.id   AF-A0A9P5YZC9-F1
#
_cell.length_a   1.000
_cell.length_b   1.000
_cell.length_c   1.000
_cell.angle_alpha   90.00
_cell.angle_beta   90.00
_cell.angle_gamma   90.00
#
_symmetry.space_group_name_H-M   'P 1'
#
loop_
_entity.id
_entity.type
_entity.pdbx_description
1 polymer ?
#
loop_
_entity_poly.entity_id
_entity_poly.type
_entity_poly.pdbx_seq_one_letter_code
_entity_poly.pdbx_strand_id
1 'polypeptide(L)'
;MHHQRHLIPSKMPRNSNRSLERRVSSNLMNQVLLSPILQSLTILELSDLPNFPAVTIPHLVKLQIKFQHQSIGSSFDKLTLPSIEDIRVVSIVGNLIARLTTMISRSNTPCQLKSLSVRTGFVEPGDLWTLLKLTPQLRNLDTTITRSNNFIDIASLAYKGGSVPLVPLLETCKFYVEDAVSAETSQALNELAALRCELENDSEGIIAPDLVPIAGEVRPLKNLYIYFDATGGMGPRQQAELEGWRSTPQASQLSVFKTQLVIEVPNLVQGGPAQVGVRVKPLSKKALERVSSILDEINAQEFDDPVHIYASGIHFTLHSFSQMPYAANSEENKLCQRASDILETWHPLFLKHLSDRHWTFKGPLCLGYIPSNDAIRKSEDALDVIYGLKDEMPLYSIFWPTFMAYT
;
A
#
# COMPACT_ATOMS: atom_id res chain seq x y z
N MET A 1 -0.97 -22.83 48.69
CA MET A 1 -1.44 -21.44 48.86
C MET A 1 -1.14 -20.67 47.58
N HIS A 2 -2.09 -20.60 46.65
CA HIS A 2 -1.95 -19.88 45.38
C HIS A 2 -2.82 -18.62 45.42
N HIS A 3 -2.21 -17.45 45.24
CA HIS A 3 -2.90 -16.17 45.09
C HIS A 3 -3.27 -15.95 43.63
N GLN A 4 -4.56 -16.06 43.32
CA GLN A 4 -5.17 -15.53 42.10
C GLN A 4 -5.35 -14.02 42.26
N ARG A 5 -4.66 -13.22 41.45
CA ARG A 5 -4.94 -11.80 41.27
C ARG A 5 -6.01 -11.64 40.19
N HIS A 6 -7.19 -11.20 40.60
CA HIS A 6 -8.23 -10.72 39.68
C HIS A 6 -7.85 -9.34 39.14
N LEU A 7 -7.65 -9.25 37.82
CA LEU A 7 -7.58 -7.98 37.09
C LEU A 7 -9.01 -7.51 36.81
N ILE A 8 -9.35 -6.34 37.37
CA ILE A 8 -10.58 -5.60 37.07
C ILE A 8 -10.36 -4.85 35.75
N PRO A 9 -11.22 -5.01 34.73
CA PRO A 9 -11.09 -4.22 33.50
C PRO A 9 -11.54 -2.77 33.76
N SER A 10 -10.60 -1.86 33.60
CA SER A 10 -10.81 -0.41 33.53
C SER A 10 -11.78 -0.06 32.40
N LYS A 11 -12.94 0.50 32.73
CA LYS A 11 -13.90 1.05 31.78
C LYS A 11 -13.29 2.28 31.10
N MET A 12 -12.90 2.16 29.83
CA MET A 12 -12.63 3.32 28.99
C MET A 12 -13.92 4.13 28.75
N PRO A 13 -13.86 5.48 28.80
CA PRO A 13 -15.00 6.33 28.50
C PRO A 13 -15.37 6.24 27.01
N ARG A 14 -16.58 5.77 26.73
CA ARG A 14 -17.19 5.84 25.39
C ARG A 14 -17.59 7.29 25.09
N ASN A 15 -16.73 8.03 24.39
CA ASN A 15 -17.14 9.26 23.71
C ASN A 15 -18.07 8.89 22.54
N SER A 16 -19.38 8.90 22.78
CA SER A 16 -20.39 8.64 21.76
C SER A 16 -20.65 9.90 20.93
N ASN A 17 -19.80 10.18 19.93
CA ASN A 17 -20.23 10.96 18.78
C ASN A 17 -21.25 10.12 18.03
N ARG A 18 -22.55 10.33 18.30
CA ARG A 18 -23.65 9.67 17.57
C ARG A 18 -23.62 10.14 16.12
N SER A 19 -23.08 9.33 15.21
CA SER A 19 -23.29 9.48 13.79
C SER A 19 -24.76 9.20 13.48
N LEU A 20 -25.49 10.22 13.00
CA LEU A 20 -26.84 10.06 12.47
C LEU A 20 -26.73 9.61 11.01
N GLU A 21 -26.70 8.30 10.79
CA GLU A 21 -26.78 7.72 9.45
C GLU A 21 -28.24 7.83 8.96
N ARG A 22 -28.47 8.59 7.88
CA ARG A 22 -29.77 8.69 7.21
C ARG A 22 -29.61 8.28 5.74
N ARG A 23 -30.46 7.36 5.26
CA ARG A 23 -30.64 7.16 3.81
C ARG A 23 -31.44 8.34 3.26
N VAL A 24 -30.88 9.01 2.27
CA VAL A 24 -31.38 10.29 1.73
C VAL A 24 -31.82 10.03 0.29
N SER A 25 -33.10 10.22 -0.03
CA SER A 25 -33.56 10.28 -1.43
C SER A 25 -33.09 11.59 -2.08
N SER A 26 -33.00 11.65 -3.42
CA SER A 26 -32.42 12.78 -4.17
C SER A 26 -32.92 14.17 -3.72
N ASN A 27 -34.19 14.30 -3.35
CA ASN A 27 -34.78 15.56 -2.88
C ASN A 27 -34.27 16.02 -1.50
N LEU A 28 -33.84 15.09 -0.64
CA LEU A 28 -33.27 15.40 0.68
C LEU A 28 -31.79 15.82 0.59
N MET A 29 -31.10 15.50 -0.51
CA MET A 29 -29.67 15.82 -0.67
C MET A 29 -29.44 17.34 -0.61
N ASN A 30 -30.27 18.13 -1.29
CA ASN A 30 -30.18 19.59 -1.23
C ASN A 30 -30.36 20.13 0.19
N GLN A 31 -31.28 19.57 0.98
CA GLN A 31 -31.50 19.99 2.36
C GLN A 31 -30.29 19.66 3.25
N VAL A 32 -29.66 18.51 3.04
CA VAL A 32 -28.45 18.11 3.77
C VAL A 32 -27.28 19.02 3.42
N LEU A 33 -27.06 19.30 2.12
CA LEU A 33 -25.94 20.14 1.66
C LEU A 33 -26.07 21.61 2.11
N LEU A 34 -27.30 22.10 2.30
CA LEU A 34 -27.58 23.43 2.83
C LEU A 34 -27.50 23.51 4.36
N SER A 35 -27.24 22.39 5.05
CA SER A 35 -27.15 22.37 6.50
C SER A 35 -25.92 23.15 6.98
N PRO A 36 -26.08 24.18 7.83
CA PRO A 36 -24.96 24.97 8.35
C PRO A 36 -24.11 24.21 9.37
N ILE A 37 -24.51 23.00 9.78
CA ILE A 37 -23.79 22.18 10.76
C ILE A 37 -23.15 20.95 10.12
N LEU A 38 -23.21 20.80 8.80
CA LEU A 38 -22.67 19.63 8.10
C LEU A 38 -21.15 19.66 8.13
N GLN A 39 -20.55 18.85 9.00
CA GLN A 39 -19.10 18.70 9.14
C GLN A 39 -18.53 17.50 8.37
N SER A 40 -19.35 16.47 8.14
CA SER A 40 -18.93 15.28 7.41
C SER A 40 -20.04 14.80 6.48
N LEU A 41 -19.67 14.50 5.24
CA LEU A 41 -20.55 13.98 4.21
C LEU A 41 -19.95 12.70 3.65
N THR A 42 -20.66 11.60 3.80
CA THR A 42 -20.31 10.31 3.20
C THR A 42 -21.43 9.87 2.27
N ILE A 43 -21.09 9.64 1.01
CA ILE A 43 -22.00 9.15 -0.01
C ILE A 43 -21.42 7.88 -0.59
N LEU A 44 -22.15 6.78 -0.44
CA LEU A 44 -21.74 5.48 -0.95
C LEU A 44 -22.62 5.11 -2.14
N GLU A 45 -22.01 4.49 -3.14
CA GLU A 45 -22.71 3.81 -4.23
C GLU A 45 -23.61 4.73 -5.06
N LEU A 46 -23.05 5.86 -5.50
CA LEU A 46 -23.74 6.74 -6.45
C LEU A 46 -23.83 6.04 -7.82
N SER A 47 -25.02 5.50 -8.09
CA SER A 47 -25.38 4.87 -9.36
C SER A 47 -25.63 5.91 -10.46
N ASP A 48 -26.19 7.07 -10.10
CA ASP A 48 -26.47 8.18 -11.02
C ASP A 48 -25.40 9.27 -10.90
N LEU A 49 -25.10 9.95 -12.02
CA LEU A 49 -24.31 11.18 -12.10
C LEU A 49 -24.79 12.23 -11.06
N PRO A 50 -24.13 12.39 -9.91
CA PRO A 50 -24.57 13.35 -8.91
C PRO A 50 -24.22 14.76 -9.41
N ASN A 51 -25.20 15.51 -9.88
CA ASN A 51 -25.02 16.93 -10.19
C ASN A 51 -25.24 17.71 -8.89
N PHE A 52 -24.16 17.95 -8.16
CA PHE A 52 -24.25 18.79 -6.96
C PHE A 52 -24.74 20.19 -7.37
N PRO A 53 -25.68 20.78 -6.62
CA PRO A 53 -26.07 22.17 -6.86
C PRO A 53 -24.87 23.10 -6.65
N ALA A 54 -24.95 24.30 -7.21
CA ALA A 54 -23.99 25.36 -6.86
C ALA A 54 -24.19 25.73 -5.39
N VAL A 55 -23.32 25.23 -4.52
CA VAL A 55 -23.45 25.38 -3.07
C VAL A 55 -22.09 25.48 -2.39
N THR A 56 -22.01 26.40 -1.43
CA THR A 56 -20.90 26.50 -0.49
C THR A 56 -21.29 25.77 0.79
N ILE A 57 -20.45 24.83 1.24
CA ILE A 57 -20.68 24.08 2.48
C ILE A 57 -19.58 24.49 3.47
N PRO A 58 -19.78 25.61 4.22
CA PRO A 58 -18.69 26.30 4.91
C PRO A 58 -18.03 25.48 6.02
N HIS A 59 -18.75 24.53 6.62
CA HIS A 59 -18.27 23.76 7.77
C HIS A 59 -17.89 22.32 7.43
N LEU A 60 -17.92 21.92 6.15
CA LEU A 60 -17.59 20.56 5.76
C LEU A 60 -16.09 20.31 5.88
N VAL A 61 -15.72 19.52 6.89
CA VAL A 61 -14.33 19.12 7.19
C VAL A 61 -13.95 17.84 6.46
N LYS A 62 -14.92 16.93 6.26
CA LYS A 62 -14.68 15.61 5.70
C LYS A 62 -15.65 15.23 4.59
N LEU A 63 -15.12 14.87 3.42
CA LEU A 63 -15.89 14.42 2.26
C LEU A 63 -15.48 13.00 1.86
N GLN A 64 -16.45 12.10 1.77
CA GLN A 64 -16.23 10.73 1.30
C GLN A 64 -17.26 10.37 0.22
N ILE A 65 -16.80 9.96 -0.95
CA ILE A 65 -17.69 9.61 -2.08
C ILE A 65 -17.22 8.34 -2.79
N LYS A 66 -18.14 7.40 -3.05
CA LYS A 66 -17.94 6.24 -3.94
C LYS A 66 -18.88 6.33 -5.15
N PHE A 67 -18.32 6.37 -6.34
CA PHE A 67 -19.07 6.22 -7.60
C PHE A 67 -19.12 4.75 -8.01
N GLN A 68 -20.28 4.27 -8.46
CA GLN A 68 -20.46 2.87 -8.85
C GLN A 68 -20.00 2.60 -10.29
N HIS A 69 -20.66 3.19 -11.30
CA HIS A 69 -20.47 2.77 -12.70
C HIS A 69 -20.57 3.88 -13.76
N GLN A 70 -20.74 5.14 -13.37
CA GLN A 70 -20.93 6.24 -14.33
C GLN A 70 -19.74 7.19 -14.39
N SER A 71 -19.60 7.89 -15.52
CA SER A 71 -18.68 9.01 -15.69
C SER A 71 -18.87 10.03 -14.55
N ILE A 72 -17.80 10.68 -14.11
CA ILE A 72 -17.81 11.65 -13.01
C ILE A 72 -18.50 12.97 -13.41
N GLY A 73 -18.76 13.19 -14.71
CA GLY A 73 -19.37 14.43 -15.20
C GLY A 73 -18.69 15.69 -14.63
N SER A 74 -19.49 16.68 -14.28
CA SER A 74 -19.07 17.93 -13.61
C SER A 74 -19.45 17.97 -12.12
N SER A 75 -19.53 16.80 -11.46
CA SER A 75 -20.07 16.67 -10.10
C SER A 75 -19.42 17.61 -9.08
N PHE A 76 -18.10 17.81 -9.14
CA PHE A 76 -17.40 18.68 -8.19
C PHE A 76 -17.34 20.15 -8.61
N ASP A 77 -17.62 20.46 -9.88
CA ASP A 77 -17.39 21.78 -10.50
C ASP A 77 -18.30 22.89 -9.95
N LYS A 78 -19.26 22.55 -9.09
CA LYS A 78 -20.21 23.48 -8.47
C LYS A 78 -20.12 23.53 -6.94
N LEU A 79 -19.26 22.70 -6.34
CA LEU A 79 -19.03 22.69 -4.89
C LEU A 79 -17.93 23.67 -4.48
N THR A 80 -18.13 24.32 -3.33
CA THR A 80 -17.13 25.15 -2.65
C THR A 80 -17.05 24.70 -1.19
N LEU A 81 -15.88 24.24 -0.74
CA LEU A 81 -15.65 23.59 0.57
C LEU A 81 -14.52 24.27 1.36
N PRO A 82 -14.73 25.46 1.95
CA PRO A 82 -13.65 26.27 2.54
C PRO A 82 -12.92 25.64 3.73
N SER A 83 -13.58 24.76 4.48
CA SER A 83 -13.04 24.12 5.70
C SER A 83 -12.59 22.67 5.47
N ILE A 84 -12.42 22.24 4.22
CA ILE A 84 -12.12 20.84 3.92
C ILE A 84 -10.72 20.42 4.40
N GLU A 85 -10.66 19.30 5.13
CA GLU A 85 -9.42 18.74 5.66
C GLU A 85 -9.17 17.28 5.22
N ASP A 86 -10.22 16.49 4.97
CA ASP A 86 -10.12 15.08 4.53
C ASP A 86 -11.05 14.83 3.34
N ILE A 87 -10.47 14.44 2.20
CA ILE A 87 -11.19 14.02 0.99
C ILE A 87 -10.87 12.57 0.71
N ARG A 88 -11.91 11.74 0.53
CA ARG A 88 -11.79 10.37 0.01
C ARG A 88 -12.77 10.14 -1.12
N VAL A 89 -12.29 9.96 -2.34
CA VAL A 89 -13.16 9.81 -3.51
C VAL A 89 -12.69 8.65 -4.37
N VAL A 90 -13.62 7.79 -4.77
CA VAL A 90 -13.33 6.62 -5.60
C VAL A 90 -14.27 6.58 -6.80
N SER A 91 -13.70 6.50 -7.99
CA SER A 91 -14.40 6.28 -9.25
C SER A 91 -13.56 5.40 -10.16
N ILE A 92 -14.18 4.36 -10.71
CA ILE A 92 -13.55 3.48 -11.71
C ILE A 92 -13.51 4.11 -13.12
N VAL A 93 -14.27 5.18 -13.36
CA VAL A 93 -14.37 5.84 -14.67
C VAL A 93 -14.05 7.31 -14.53
N GLY A 94 -13.26 7.84 -15.47
CA GLY A 94 -12.96 9.27 -15.56
C GLY A 94 -11.72 9.70 -14.76
N ASN A 95 -11.53 11.00 -14.69
CA ASN A 95 -10.44 11.67 -14.00
C ASN A 95 -10.98 12.53 -12.85
N LEU A 96 -10.88 12.01 -11.63
CA LEU A 96 -11.29 12.72 -10.42
C LEU A 96 -10.34 13.86 -10.06
N ILE A 97 -9.06 13.73 -10.39
CA ILE A 97 -8.01 14.65 -9.97
C ILE A 97 -8.29 16.04 -10.54
N ALA A 98 -8.55 16.16 -11.86
CA ALA A 98 -8.89 17.43 -12.50
C ALA A 98 -10.14 18.12 -11.90
N ARG A 99 -11.16 17.32 -11.54
CA ARG A 99 -12.40 17.81 -10.93
C ARG A 99 -12.19 18.29 -9.49
N LEU A 100 -11.41 17.55 -8.71
CA LEU A 100 -11.01 17.96 -7.37
C LEU A 100 -10.15 19.21 -7.40
N THR A 101 -9.25 19.35 -8.39
CA THR A 101 -8.46 20.58 -8.60
C THR A 101 -9.37 21.79 -8.78
N THR A 102 -10.42 21.66 -9.62
CA THR A 102 -11.38 22.75 -9.87
C THR A 102 -12.23 23.07 -8.64
N MET A 103 -12.56 22.09 -7.80
CA MET A 103 -13.23 22.31 -6.52
C MET A 103 -12.34 23.01 -5.51
N ILE A 104 -11.10 22.56 -5.35
CA ILE A 104 -10.17 23.12 -4.37
C ILE A 104 -9.77 24.55 -4.73
N SER A 105 -9.53 24.84 -6.01
CA SER A 105 -9.18 26.19 -6.46
C SER A 105 -10.24 27.25 -6.12
N ARG A 106 -11.51 26.84 -5.99
CA ARG A 106 -12.63 27.70 -5.58
C ARG A 106 -12.84 27.74 -4.08
N SER A 107 -12.35 26.75 -3.34
CA SER A 107 -12.74 26.50 -1.95
C SER A 107 -12.03 27.39 -0.95
N ASN A 108 -10.72 27.60 -1.08
CA ASN A 108 -9.92 28.61 -0.37
C ASN A 108 -8.46 28.51 -0.82
N THR A 109 -7.68 29.57 -0.67
CA THR A 109 -6.22 29.53 -0.86
C THR A 109 -5.50 30.22 0.32
N PRO A 110 -4.58 29.53 1.03
CA PRO A 110 -4.16 28.13 0.86
C PRO A 110 -5.22 27.13 1.36
N CYS A 111 -5.34 25.99 0.68
CA CYS A 111 -6.25 24.92 1.09
C CYS A 111 -5.76 24.26 2.39
N GLN A 112 -6.70 23.96 3.30
CA GLN A 112 -6.43 23.31 4.60
C GLN A 112 -6.45 21.77 4.52
N LEU A 113 -6.43 21.21 3.31
CA LEU A 113 -6.51 19.77 3.09
C LEU A 113 -5.29 19.07 3.69
N LYS A 114 -5.52 18.16 4.64
CA LYS A 114 -4.50 17.37 5.34
C LYS A 114 -4.43 15.93 4.82
N SER A 115 -5.54 15.40 4.32
CA SER A 115 -5.65 14.03 3.83
C SER A 115 -6.40 13.97 2.50
N LEU A 116 -5.81 13.32 1.51
CA LEU A 116 -6.37 13.12 0.19
C LEU A 116 -6.23 11.65 -0.20
N SER A 117 -7.36 10.98 -0.41
CA SER A 117 -7.43 9.63 -0.96
C SER A 117 -8.29 9.64 -2.22
N VAL A 118 -7.68 9.39 -3.39
CA VAL A 118 -8.36 9.45 -4.69
C VAL A 118 -8.04 8.20 -5.50
N ARG A 119 -9.07 7.41 -5.79
CA ARG A 119 -8.97 6.28 -6.75
C ARG A 119 -9.71 6.66 -8.01
N THR A 120 -8.99 6.74 -9.12
CA THR A 120 -9.54 7.19 -10.39
C THR A 120 -9.11 6.24 -11.51
N GLY A 121 -9.97 6.06 -12.52
CA GLY A 121 -9.70 5.14 -13.63
C GLY A 121 -8.59 5.63 -14.59
N PHE A 122 -8.39 6.94 -14.70
CA PHE A 122 -7.21 7.51 -15.35
C PHE A 122 -6.77 8.82 -14.72
N VAL A 123 -5.50 9.17 -14.91
CA VAL A 123 -4.86 10.42 -14.52
C VAL A 123 -4.12 10.98 -15.74
N GLU A 124 -4.38 12.23 -16.10
CA GLU A 124 -3.60 12.91 -17.14
C GLU A 124 -2.27 13.43 -16.55
N PRO A 125 -1.18 13.44 -17.33
CA PRO A 125 0.11 13.90 -16.84
C PRO A 125 0.05 15.35 -16.32
N GLY A 126 0.48 15.58 -15.08
CA GLY A 126 0.52 16.91 -14.46
C GLY A 126 -0.75 17.30 -13.70
N ASP A 127 -1.81 16.49 -13.76
CA ASP A 127 -3.03 16.78 -13.01
C ASP A 127 -2.81 16.64 -11.51
N LEU A 128 -2.10 15.59 -11.09
CA LEU A 128 -1.79 15.38 -9.68
C LEU A 128 -0.89 16.51 -9.19
N TRP A 129 0.13 16.90 -9.95
CA TRP A 129 0.96 18.06 -9.65
C TRP A 129 0.15 19.34 -9.47
N THR A 130 -0.81 19.60 -10.37
CA THR A 130 -1.68 20.79 -10.29
C THR A 130 -2.53 20.78 -9.02
N LEU A 131 -3.07 19.62 -8.66
CA LEU A 131 -3.82 19.43 -7.41
C LEU A 131 -2.93 19.65 -6.16
N LEU A 132 -1.72 19.09 -6.17
CA LEU A 132 -0.77 19.16 -5.05
C LEU A 132 -0.28 20.59 -4.80
N LYS A 133 -0.13 21.41 -5.86
CA LYS A 133 0.18 22.83 -5.72
C LYS A 133 -0.86 23.61 -4.91
N LEU A 134 -2.12 23.22 -4.99
CA LEU A 134 -3.22 23.87 -4.26
C LEU A 134 -3.32 23.40 -2.81
N THR A 135 -2.61 22.33 -2.43
CA THR A 135 -2.79 21.62 -1.16
C THR A 135 -1.49 21.51 -0.35
N PRO A 136 -0.78 22.62 -0.07
CA PRO A 136 0.53 22.58 0.60
C PRO A 136 0.50 22.00 2.03
N GLN A 137 -0.68 21.94 2.66
CA GLN A 137 -0.88 21.39 4.01
C GLN A 137 -1.06 19.86 4.04
N LEU A 138 -0.98 19.19 2.88
CA LEU A 138 -1.24 17.77 2.77
C LEU A 138 -0.20 16.94 3.53
N ARG A 139 -0.69 16.05 4.40
CA ARG A 139 0.14 15.10 5.18
C ARG A 139 0.00 13.66 4.71
N ASN A 140 -1.17 13.31 4.17
CA ASN A 140 -1.46 11.97 3.68
C ASN A 140 -1.96 12.05 2.24
N LEU A 141 -1.24 11.39 1.34
CA LEU A 141 -1.63 11.21 -0.05
C LEU A 141 -1.84 9.73 -0.31
N ASP A 142 -2.97 9.41 -0.92
CA ASP A 142 -3.30 8.08 -1.38
C ASP A 142 -3.95 8.18 -2.76
N THR A 143 -3.26 7.77 -3.83
CA THR A 143 -3.73 8.02 -5.21
C THR A 143 -3.49 6.84 -6.14
N THR A 144 -4.18 6.79 -7.28
CA THR A 144 -3.87 5.82 -8.35
C THR A 144 -2.64 6.25 -9.16
N ILE A 145 -1.77 5.30 -9.47
CA ILE A 145 -0.80 5.34 -10.57
C ILE A 145 -1.37 4.51 -11.72
N THR A 146 -1.67 5.17 -12.84
CA THR A 146 -2.07 4.53 -14.10
C THR A 146 -0.84 4.29 -14.99
N ARG A 147 -0.99 3.48 -16.05
CA ARG A 147 0.08 3.28 -17.05
C ARG A 147 0.52 4.56 -17.77
N SER A 148 -0.34 5.59 -17.80
CA SER A 148 -0.11 6.84 -18.54
C SER A 148 0.80 7.80 -17.78
N ASN A 149 2.11 7.79 -18.07
CA ASN A 149 3.09 8.87 -17.78
C ASN A 149 3.04 9.55 -16.39
N ASN A 150 2.65 8.84 -15.34
CA ASN A 150 2.59 9.37 -13.97
C ASN A 150 3.96 9.59 -13.33
N PHE A 151 5.04 9.14 -13.97
CA PHE A 151 6.40 9.38 -13.49
C PHE A 151 6.70 10.88 -13.33
N ILE A 152 6.08 11.76 -14.12
CA ILE A 152 6.24 13.22 -14.00
C ILE A 152 5.69 13.71 -12.66
N ASP A 153 4.47 13.29 -12.32
CA ASP A 153 3.81 13.68 -11.07
C ASP A 153 4.55 13.10 -9.85
N ILE A 154 5.00 11.84 -9.93
CA ILE A 154 5.78 11.19 -8.86
C ILE A 154 7.15 11.87 -8.69
N ALA A 155 7.86 12.14 -9.79
CA ALA A 155 9.15 12.83 -9.72
C ALA A 155 9.03 14.24 -9.13
N SER A 156 7.88 14.90 -9.34
CA SER A 156 7.62 16.22 -8.75
C SER A 156 7.50 16.18 -7.21
N LEU A 157 7.08 15.05 -6.63
CA LEU A 157 7.02 14.84 -5.19
C LEU A 157 8.40 14.67 -4.55
N ALA A 158 9.39 14.22 -5.33
CA ALA A 158 10.72 13.88 -4.83
C ALA A 158 11.53 15.11 -4.39
N TYR A 159 11.22 16.30 -4.93
CA TYR A 159 11.93 17.55 -4.67
C TYR A 159 13.43 17.49 -4.98
N LYS A 160 13.82 17.92 -6.19
CA LYS A 160 15.22 18.20 -6.54
C LYS A 160 15.41 19.72 -6.40
N GLY A 161 16.16 20.16 -5.39
CA GLY A 161 16.25 21.56 -4.94
C GLY A 161 16.26 22.64 -6.05
N GLY A 162 15.79 23.85 -5.72
CA GLY A 162 15.71 24.99 -6.65
C GLY A 162 14.29 25.43 -7.02
N SER A 163 13.26 24.75 -6.52
CA SER A 163 11.86 25.18 -6.60
C SER A 163 11.19 25.20 -5.22
N VAL A 164 9.93 25.64 -5.14
CA VAL A 164 9.13 25.48 -3.91
C VAL A 164 8.68 24.02 -3.82
N PRO A 165 8.99 23.31 -2.72
CA PRO A 165 8.59 21.91 -2.59
C PRO A 165 7.06 21.74 -2.65
N LEU A 166 6.61 20.73 -3.39
CA LEU A 166 5.21 20.32 -3.36
C LEU A 166 4.94 19.57 -2.07
N VAL A 167 3.81 19.88 -1.44
CA VAL A 167 3.34 19.20 -0.22
C VAL A 167 4.47 18.94 0.80
N PRO A 168 5.12 20.02 1.29
CA PRO A 168 6.28 19.90 2.18
C PRO A 168 5.95 19.15 3.48
N LEU A 169 4.68 19.11 3.88
CA LEU A 169 4.20 18.41 5.07
C LEU A 169 3.84 16.93 4.84
N LEU A 170 4.03 16.39 3.64
CA LEU A 170 3.65 15.02 3.33
C LEU A 170 4.47 14.02 4.17
N GLU A 171 3.78 13.21 4.96
CA GLU A 171 4.38 12.20 5.85
C GLU A 171 4.05 10.77 5.38
N THR A 172 2.91 10.58 4.71
CA THR A 172 2.48 9.29 4.16
C THR A 172 2.07 9.44 2.71
N CYS A 173 2.66 8.61 1.85
CA CYS A 173 2.34 8.53 0.44
C CYS A 173 1.99 7.08 0.09
N LYS A 174 0.83 6.87 -0.54
CA LYS A 174 0.40 5.55 -0.98
C LYS A 174 -0.06 5.59 -2.43
N PHE A 175 0.35 4.58 -3.19
CA PHE A 175 0.04 4.46 -4.60
C PHE A 175 -0.68 3.16 -4.90
N TYR A 176 -1.85 3.27 -5.53
CA TYR A 176 -2.59 2.14 -6.05
C TYR A 176 -2.15 1.88 -7.48
N VAL A 177 -1.81 0.64 -7.78
CA VAL A 177 -1.40 0.26 -9.12
C VAL A 177 -2.29 -0.88 -9.62
N GLU A 178 -3.03 -0.61 -10.68
CA GLU A 178 -3.86 -1.61 -11.36
C GLU A 178 -3.03 -2.54 -12.25
N ASP A 179 -1.88 -2.05 -12.71
CA ASP A 179 -1.05 -2.68 -13.74
C ASP A 179 0.43 -2.77 -13.33
N ALA A 180 1.27 -3.35 -14.20
CA ALA A 180 2.72 -3.22 -14.03
C ALA A 180 3.12 -1.74 -14.13
N VAL A 181 3.95 -1.24 -13.21
CA VAL A 181 4.54 0.09 -13.39
C VAL A 181 5.62 0.03 -14.48
N SER A 182 5.84 1.15 -15.18
CA SER A 182 6.92 1.26 -16.14
C SER A 182 8.28 1.46 -15.45
N ALA A 183 9.38 1.22 -16.15
CA ALA A 183 10.73 1.47 -15.63
C ALA A 183 10.93 2.93 -15.18
N GLU A 184 10.38 3.90 -15.92
CA GLU A 184 10.43 5.32 -15.58
C GLU A 184 9.64 5.62 -14.30
N THR A 185 8.52 4.92 -14.11
CA THR A 185 7.71 5.04 -12.89
C THR A 185 8.44 4.44 -11.68
N SER A 186 9.08 3.27 -11.85
CA SER A 186 9.94 2.66 -10.82
C SER A 186 11.10 3.58 -10.45
N GLN A 187 11.76 4.19 -11.44
CA GLN A 187 12.82 5.16 -11.21
C GLN A 187 12.30 6.37 -10.42
N ALA A 188 11.17 6.95 -10.81
CA ALA A 188 10.59 8.09 -10.10
C ALA A 188 10.20 7.74 -8.65
N LEU A 189 9.71 6.53 -8.40
CA LEU A 189 9.39 6.04 -7.06
C LEU A 189 10.66 5.87 -6.20
N ASN A 190 11.72 5.31 -6.77
CA ASN A 190 13.01 5.19 -6.08
C ASN A 190 13.65 6.56 -5.80
N GLU A 191 13.57 7.50 -6.74
CA GLU A 191 14.03 8.88 -6.53
C GLU A 191 13.22 9.59 -5.44
N LEU A 192 11.90 9.42 -5.42
CA LEU A 192 11.04 9.92 -4.34
C LEU A 192 11.45 9.34 -2.99
N ALA A 193 11.70 8.03 -2.94
CA ALA A 193 12.10 7.37 -1.71
C ALA A 193 13.47 7.85 -1.23
N ALA A 194 14.48 7.91 -2.10
CA ALA A 194 15.81 8.38 -1.77
C ALA A 194 15.83 9.85 -1.30
N LEU A 195 15.00 10.71 -1.88
CA LEU A 195 15.01 12.14 -1.53
C LEU A 195 14.12 12.50 -0.32
N ARG A 196 13.16 11.65 0.06
CA ARG A 196 12.22 11.96 1.15
C ARG A 196 12.17 10.96 2.27
N CYS A 197 12.46 9.68 2.03
CA CYS A 197 12.46 8.65 3.07
C CYS A 197 13.84 8.53 3.73
N GLU A 198 14.92 8.81 3.00
CA GLU A 198 16.32 8.72 3.48
C GLU A 198 16.85 10.06 4.04
N LEU A 199 15.98 11.04 4.26
CA LEU A 199 16.39 12.29 4.91
C LEU A 199 16.79 11.97 6.36
N GLU A 200 18.06 12.20 6.68
CA GLU A 200 18.57 12.04 8.03
C GLU A 200 17.79 12.99 8.95
N ASN A 201 17.23 12.43 10.02
CA ASN A 201 16.71 13.24 11.12
C ASN A 201 17.92 13.77 11.91
N ASP A 202 18.74 14.63 11.30
CA ASP A 202 19.87 15.30 11.96
C ASP A 202 19.42 16.14 13.17
N SER A 203 18.10 16.28 13.33
CA SER A 203 17.43 16.94 14.45
C SER A 203 16.64 15.94 15.31
N GLU A 204 17.27 14.88 15.81
CA GLU A 204 16.72 14.15 16.98
C GLU A 204 16.57 15.05 18.23
N GLY A 205 17.05 16.30 18.18
CA GLY A 205 16.75 17.35 19.13
C GLY A 205 15.33 17.91 19.00
N ILE A 206 14.36 17.28 19.69
CA ILE A 206 13.12 17.89 20.22
C ILE A 206 12.45 18.90 19.25
N ILE A 207 12.13 18.50 18.02
CA ILE A 207 11.23 19.31 17.18
C ILE A 207 9.80 19.03 17.65
N ALA A 208 9.19 20.01 18.32
CA ALA A 208 7.78 19.93 18.67
C ALA A 208 6.93 19.72 17.39
N PRO A 209 5.99 18.74 17.37
CA PRO A 209 5.28 18.31 16.15
C PRO A 209 4.45 19.42 15.45
N ASP A 210 4.19 20.52 16.16
CA ASP A 210 3.36 21.64 15.72
C ASP A 210 4.14 22.87 15.23
N LEU A 211 5.47 22.82 15.18
CA LEU A 211 6.22 23.91 14.57
C LEU A 211 5.95 23.94 13.05
N VAL A 212 5.52 25.11 12.59
CA VAL A 212 5.36 25.42 11.16
C VAL A 212 6.73 25.26 10.52
N PRO A 213 6.90 24.42 9.49
CA PRO A 213 8.18 24.26 8.82
C PRO A 213 8.70 25.61 8.35
N ILE A 214 10.01 25.82 8.44
CA ILE A 214 10.62 27.00 7.85
C ILE A 214 10.34 26.93 6.33
N ALA A 215 10.04 28.08 5.72
CA ALA A 215 9.70 28.14 4.30
C ALA A 215 10.81 27.46 3.46
N GLY A 216 10.45 26.37 2.78
CA GLY A 216 11.37 25.57 1.97
C GLY A 216 11.79 24.23 2.59
N GLU A 217 11.51 23.98 3.87
CA GLU A 217 11.79 22.69 4.50
C GLU A 217 10.79 21.61 4.07
N VAL A 218 11.29 20.42 3.77
CA VAL A 218 10.52 19.23 3.40
C VAL A 218 10.56 18.26 4.57
N ARG A 219 9.39 17.84 5.05
CA ARG A 219 9.31 16.77 6.05
C ARG A 219 9.63 15.42 5.42
N PRO A 220 10.35 14.54 6.13
CA PRO A 220 10.61 13.19 5.66
C PRO A 220 9.31 12.40 5.51
N LEU A 221 9.24 11.61 4.45
CA LEU A 221 8.21 10.59 4.28
C LEU A 221 8.48 9.46 5.26
N LYS A 222 7.56 9.28 6.21
CA LYS A 222 7.59 8.16 7.16
C LYS A 222 7.11 6.86 6.52
N ASN A 223 6.24 6.98 5.52
CA ASN A 223 5.54 5.87 4.91
C ASN A 223 5.43 6.09 3.41
N LEU A 224 6.03 5.20 2.63
CA LEU A 224 5.82 5.11 1.19
C LEU A 224 5.35 3.69 0.86
N TYR A 225 4.13 3.60 0.33
CA TYR A 225 3.48 2.32 0.02
C TYR A 225 3.04 2.25 -1.44
N ILE A 226 3.14 1.05 -1.99
CA ILE A 226 2.58 0.69 -3.30
C ILE A 226 1.70 -0.53 -3.05
N TYR A 227 0.45 -0.52 -3.47
CA TYR A 227 -0.41 -1.69 -3.37
C TYR A 227 -1.11 -1.98 -4.68
N PHE A 228 -1.40 -3.25 -4.86
CA PHE A 228 -1.81 -3.85 -6.11
C PHE A 228 -3.24 -4.34 -6.04
N ASP A 229 -3.86 -4.47 -7.21
CA ASP A 229 -5.04 -5.32 -7.32
C ASP A 229 -4.69 -6.78 -7.01
N ALA A 230 -5.64 -7.50 -6.40
CA ALA A 230 -5.47 -8.88 -5.97
C ALA A 230 -5.32 -9.88 -7.11
N THR A 231 -5.55 -9.44 -8.35
CA THR A 231 -5.87 -10.31 -9.49
C THR A 231 -4.66 -10.83 -10.28
N GLY A 232 -3.42 -10.41 -9.99
CA GLY A 232 -2.33 -10.59 -10.94
C GLY A 232 -1.02 -11.21 -10.46
N GLY A 233 -0.85 -11.53 -9.17
CA GLY A 233 0.47 -11.97 -8.66
C GLY A 233 1.60 -10.97 -8.99
N MET A 234 1.25 -9.70 -9.15
CA MET A 234 2.14 -8.65 -9.67
C MET A 234 3.21 -8.24 -8.67
N GLY A 235 2.97 -8.45 -7.37
CA GLY A 235 3.85 -8.03 -6.28
C GLY A 235 5.31 -8.41 -6.51
N PRO A 236 5.67 -9.70 -6.68
CA PRO A 236 7.08 -10.10 -6.79
C PRO A 236 7.78 -9.52 -8.02
N ARG A 237 7.07 -9.44 -9.16
CA ARG A 237 7.59 -8.80 -10.38
C ARG A 237 7.82 -7.31 -10.16
N GLN A 238 6.90 -6.65 -9.49
CA GLN A 238 6.97 -5.22 -9.22
C GLN A 238 8.07 -4.88 -8.22
N GLN A 239 8.25 -5.72 -7.19
CA GLN A 239 9.37 -5.61 -6.27
C GLN A 239 10.70 -5.77 -7.01
N ALA A 240 10.82 -6.78 -7.87
CA ALA A 240 12.03 -6.98 -8.68
C ALA A 240 12.37 -5.76 -9.55
N GLU A 241 11.38 -5.14 -10.19
CA GLU A 241 11.59 -3.92 -10.98
C GLU A 241 12.06 -2.74 -10.11
N LEU A 242 11.43 -2.54 -8.94
CA LEU A 242 11.78 -1.46 -8.01
C LEU A 242 13.18 -1.64 -7.41
N GLU A 243 13.58 -2.87 -7.14
CA GLU A 243 14.89 -3.21 -6.59
C GLU A 243 15.96 -3.41 -7.69
N GLY A 244 15.59 -3.23 -8.97
CA GLY A 244 16.50 -3.37 -10.10
C GLY A 244 17.00 -4.80 -10.36
N TRP A 245 16.29 -5.82 -9.85
CA TRP A 245 16.65 -7.22 -10.01
C TRP A 245 16.40 -7.70 -11.43
N ARG A 246 17.48 -8.07 -12.12
CA ARG A 246 17.40 -8.60 -13.48
C ARG A 246 17.16 -10.10 -13.45
N SER A 247 16.32 -10.58 -14.37
CA SER A 247 16.17 -12.02 -14.57
C SER A 247 17.47 -12.60 -15.14
N THR A 248 18.03 -13.59 -14.44
CA THR A 248 19.19 -14.37 -14.88
C THR A 248 18.78 -15.80 -15.24
N PRO A 249 19.65 -16.60 -15.89
CA PRO A 249 19.37 -18.02 -16.14
C PRO A 249 19.08 -18.80 -14.85
N GLN A 250 19.83 -18.55 -13.77
CA GLN A 250 19.60 -19.17 -12.46
C GLN A 250 18.27 -18.73 -11.85
N ALA A 251 17.94 -17.43 -11.89
CA ALA A 251 16.64 -16.94 -11.43
C ALA A 251 15.48 -17.57 -12.23
N SER A 252 15.67 -17.73 -13.53
CA SER A 252 14.68 -18.37 -14.41
C SER A 252 14.48 -19.84 -14.05
N GLN A 253 15.56 -20.58 -13.79
CA GLN A 253 15.50 -21.97 -13.31
C GLN A 253 14.79 -22.08 -11.96
N LEU A 254 15.14 -21.22 -11.00
CA LEU A 254 14.44 -21.16 -9.70
C LEU A 254 12.94 -20.83 -9.87
N SER A 255 12.57 -20.00 -10.83
CA SER A 255 11.17 -19.70 -11.14
C SER A 255 10.43 -20.92 -11.72
N VAL A 256 11.13 -21.78 -12.48
CA VAL A 256 10.59 -23.07 -12.91
C VAL A 256 10.32 -23.97 -11.70
N PHE A 257 11.27 -24.11 -10.79
CA PHE A 257 11.08 -24.89 -9.55
C PHE A 257 9.95 -24.34 -8.69
N LYS A 258 9.86 -23.01 -8.56
CA LYS A 258 8.74 -22.34 -7.89
C LYS A 258 7.40 -22.75 -8.48
N THR A 259 7.30 -22.69 -9.81
CA THR A 259 6.07 -23.04 -10.54
C THR A 259 5.72 -24.51 -10.36
N GLN A 260 6.71 -25.40 -10.41
CA GLN A 260 6.52 -26.83 -10.18
C GLN A 260 6.06 -27.13 -8.74
N LEU A 261 6.64 -26.47 -7.73
CA LEU A 261 6.18 -26.60 -6.33
C LEU A 261 4.72 -26.16 -6.17
N VAL A 262 4.32 -25.04 -6.77
CA VAL A 262 2.93 -24.56 -6.72
C VAL A 262 1.97 -25.54 -7.42
N ILE A 263 2.39 -26.18 -8.50
CA ILE A 263 1.59 -27.20 -9.20
C ILE A 263 1.39 -28.44 -8.31
N GLU A 264 2.44 -28.91 -7.64
CA GLU A 264 2.39 -30.11 -6.80
C GLU A 264 1.75 -29.84 -5.42
N VAL A 265 1.79 -28.59 -4.95
CA VAL A 265 1.19 -28.13 -3.70
C VAL A 265 0.28 -26.92 -3.98
N PRO A 266 -0.94 -27.11 -4.51
CA PRO A 266 -1.83 -26.01 -4.90
C PRO A 266 -2.26 -25.08 -3.76
N ASN A 267 -2.08 -25.50 -2.51
CA ASN A 267 -2.34 -24.67 -1.33
C ASN A 267 -1.25 -23.61 -1.12
N LEU A 268 -0.11 -23.69 -1.84
CA LEU A 268 0.84 -22.59 -1.95
C LEU A 268 0.19 -21.50 -2.82
N VAL A 269 -0.47 -20.56 -2.16
CA VAL A 269 -0.96 -19.35 -2.83
C VAL A 269 0.24 -18.58 -3.36
N GLN A 270 0.13 -18.07 -4.60
CA GLN A 270 1.11 -17.14 -5.15
C GLN A 270 1.16 -15.86 -4.29
N GLY A 271 2.09 -15.80 -3.35
CA GLY A 271 2.57 -14.54 -2.76
C GLY A 271 1.75 -13.95 -1.60
N GLY A 272 1.26 -14.76 -0.66
CA GLY A 272 0.66 -14.21 0.56
C GLY A 272 0.93 -15.02 1.83
N PRO A 273 0.99 -14.36 3.01
CA PRO A 273 1.06 -15.04 4.30
C PRO A 273 -0.11 -16.03 4.41
N ALA A 274 0.18 -17.18 5.02
CA ALA A 274 -0.73 -18.32 5.06
C ALA A 274 -2.14 -17.91 5.46
N GLN A 275 -3.14 -18.21 4.63
CA GLN A 275 -4.53 -17.99 5.01
C GLN A 275 -4.86 -18.85 6.23
N VAL A 276 -4.97 -18.20 7.38
CA VAL A 276 -5.35 -18.82 8.65
C VAL A 276 -6.73 -19.47 8.47
N GLY A 277 -6.76 -20.80 8.46
CA GLY A 277 -8.00 -21.58 8.43
C GLY A 277 -8.28 -22.39 7.15
N VAL A 278 -7.43 -22.33 6.13
CA VAL A 278 -7.57 -23.23 4.97
C VAL A 278 -7.16 -24.65 5.38
N ARG A 279 -8.08 -25.61 5.23
CA ARG A 279 -7.77 -27.03 5.45
C ARG A 279 -6.78 -27.50 4.39
N VAL A 280 -5.56 -27.79 4.82
CA VAL A 280 -4.52 -28.33 3.95
C VAL A 280 -4.86 -29.79 3.61
N LYS A 281 -5.01 -30.08 2.32
CA LYS A 281 -5.23 -31.45 1.84
C LYS A 281 -3.88 -32.19 1.89
N PRO A 282 -3.86 -33.46 2.37
CA PRO A 282 -2.67 -34.31 2.28
C PRO A 282 -2.20 -34.44 0.84
N LEU A 283 -0.89 -34.55 0.64
CA LEU A 283 -0.30 -34.70 -0.69
C LEU A 283 -0.43 -36.15 -1.16
N SER A 284 -0.59 -36.33 -2.47
CA SER A 284 -0.50 -37.68 -3.05
C SER A 284 0.93 -38.20 -2.94
N LYS A 285 1.13 -39.53 -2.87
CA LYS A 285 2.48 -40.13 -2.85
C LYS A 285 3.36 -39.63 -4.00
N LYS A 286 2.79 -39.51 -5.20
CA LYS A 286 3.47 -38.99 -6.38
C LYS A 286 3.88 -37.51 -6.21
N ALA A 287 3.02 -36.70 -5.60
CA ALA A 287 3.33 -35.31 -5.29
C ALA A 287 4.45 -35.20 -4.23
N LEU A 288 4.42 -36.04 -3.20
CA LEU A 288 5.50 -36.10 -2.20
C LEU A 288 6.87 -36.39 -2.83
N GLU A 289 6.94 -37.41 -3.69
CA GLU A 289 8.17 -37.77 -4.41
C GLU A 289 8.68 -36.62 -5.30
N ARG A 290 7.77 -35.95 -6.01
CA ARG A 290 8.11 -34.80 -6.86
C ARG A 290 8.56 -33.59 -6.07
N VAL A 291 7.86 -33.22 -5.00
CA VAL A 291 8.25 -32.12 -4.11
C VAL A 291 9.61 -32.41 -3.50
N SER A 292 9.87 -33.65 -3.04
CA SER A 292 11.19 -34.03 -2.56
C SER A 292 12.27 -33.78 -3.61
N SER A 293 12.08 -34.27 -4.84
CA SER A 293 13.03 -34.08 -5.95
C SER A 293 13.28 -32.60 -6.24
N ILE A 294 12.23 -31.77 -6.23
CA ILE A 294 12.37 -30.32 -6.48
C ILE A 294 13.19 -29.67 -5.35
N LEU A 295 12.95 -30.04 -4.08
CA LEU A 295 13.74 -29.53 -2.96
C LEU A 295 15.19 -30.02 -3.00
N ASP A 296 15.46 -31.24 -3.47
CA ASP A 296 16.82 -31.75 -3.75
C ASP A 296 17.52 -30.85 -4.79
N GLU A 297 16.84 -30.55 -5.89
CA GLU A 297 17.39 -29.74 -6.98
C GLU A 297 17.62 -28.28 -6.57
N ILE A 298 16.73 -27.69 -5.77
CA ILE A 298 16.91 -26.33 -5.21
C ILE A 298 18.10 -26.30 -4.26
N ASN A 299 18.20 -27.28 -3.34
CA ASN A 299 19.27 -27.32 -2.34
C ASN A 299 20.65 -27.58 -2.95
N ALA A 300 20.71 -28.22 -4.12
CA ALA A 300 21.94 -28.44 -4.86
C ALA A 300 22.45 -27.19 -5.61
N GLN A 301 21.65 -26.12 -5.68
CA GLN A 301 22.09 -24.85 -6.29
C GLN A 301 22.97 -24.07 -5.32
N GLU A 302 24.10 -23.58 -5.82
CA GLU A 302 24.95 -22.62 -5.12
C GLU A 302 24.70 -21.21 -5.67
N PHE A 303 24.59 -20.24 -4.77
CA PHE A 303 24.36 -18.83 -5.11
C PHE A 303 25.48 -17.98 -4.53
N ASP A 304 26.09 -17.18 -5.39
CA ASP A 304 27.02 -16.11 -5.03
C ASP A 304 26.28 -14.78 -4.77
N ASP A 305 25.16 -14.56 -5.46
CA ASP A 305 24.31 -13.38 -5.35
C ASP A 305 22.84 -13.74 -5.00
N PRO A 306 22.28 -13.22 -3.89
CA PRO A 306 20.89 -13.50 -3.52
C PRO A 306 19.87 -12.88 -4.50
N VAL A 307 20.27 -11.97 -5.38
CA VAL A 307 19.40 -11.42 -6.43
C VAL A 307 18.78 -12.52 -7.28
N HIS A 308 19.47 -13.66 -7.49
CA HIS A 308 18.89 -14.80 -8.21
C HIS A 308 17.70 -15.43 -7.47
N ILE A 309 17.80 -15.51 -6.14
CA ILE A 309 16.75 -16.01 -5.26
C ILE A 309 15.60 -14.99 -5.14
N TYR A 310 15.92 -13.69 -5.10
CA TYR A 310 14.94 -12.62 -5.02
C TYR A 310 14.14 -12.47 -6.31
N ALA A 311 14.80 -12.37 -7.47
CA ALA A 311 14.17 -12.23 -8.78
C ALA A 311 13.24 -13.39 -9.12
N SER A 312 13.55 -14.60 -8.65
CA SER A 312 12.69 -15.76 -8.85
C SER A 312 11.47 -15.79 -7.91
N GLY A 313 11.55 -15.14 -6.74
CA GLY A 313 10.53 -15.21 -5.69
C GLY A 313 10.37 -16.59 -5.04
N ILE A 314 11.31 -17.52 -5.25
CA ILE A 314 11.24 -18.87 -4.68
C ILE A 314 11.26 -18.86 -3.15
N HIS A 315 11.99 -17.92 -2.54
CA HIS A 315 12.11 -17.79 -1.09
C HIS A 315 10.75 -17.57 -0.40
N PHE A 316 9.84 -16.78 -0.98
CA PHE A 316 8.47 -16.65 -0.47
C PHE A 316 7.69 -17.97 -0.51
N THR A 317 7.90 -18.76 -1.56
CA THR A 317 7.20 -20.05 -1.75
C THR A 317 7.72 -21.09 -0.76
N LEU A 318 9.02 -21.18 -0.57
CA LEU A 318 9.64 -22.05 0.44
C LEU A 318 9.24 -21.62 1.85
N HIS A 319 9.21 -20.32 2.15
CA HIS A 319 8.80 -19.81 3.46
C HIS A 319 7.33 -20.12 3.73
N SER A 320 6.46 -19.92 2.74
CA SER A 320 5.05 -20.30 2.87
C SER A 320 4.87 -21.81 3.05
N PHE A 321 5.71 -22.62 2.38
CA PHE A 321 5.67 -24.07 2.49
C PHE A 321 6.16 -24.57 3.85
N SER A 322 7.23 -23.99 4.41
CA SER A 322 7.77 -24.39 5.71
C SER A 322 6.81 -24.11 6.87
N GLN A 323 5.93 -23.12 6.72
CA GLN A 323 4.92 -22.74 7.72
C GLN A 323 3.58 -23.50 7.59
N MET A 324 3.46 -24.47 6.68
CA MET A 324 2.20 -25.21 6.50
C MET A 324 1.88 -26.12 7.70
N PRO A 325 0.63 -26.12 8.20
CA PRO A 325 0.23 -26.85 9.40
C PRO A 325 -0.03 -28.35 9.15
N TYR A 326 0.95 -29.07 8.59
CA TYR A 326 0.87 -30.52 8.46
C TYR A 326 1.09 -31.22 9.82
N ALA A 327 0.65 -32.47 9.94
CA ALA A 327 0.84 -33.23 11.17
C ALA A 327 2.34 -33.49 11.42
N ALA A 328 2.82 -33.29 12.65
CA ALA A 328 4.26 -33.33 12.99
C ALA A 328 5.00 -34.60 12.51
N ASN A 329 4.32 -35.75 12.47
CA ASN A 329 4.90 -37.04 12.07
C ASN A 329 4.61 -37.43 10.61
N SER A 330 4.07 -36.52 9.80
CA SER A 330 3.76 -36.76 8.38
C SER A 330 4.99 -36.57 7.48
N GLU A 331 4.98 -37.19 6.29
CA GLU A 331 6.02 -36.95 5.28
C GLU A 331 5.98 -35.50 4.78
N GLU A 332 4.80 -34.90 4.72
CA GLU A 332 4.63 -33.48 4.39
C GLU A 332 5.37 -32.57 5.37
N ASN A 333 5.26 -32.83 6.68
CA ASN A 333 5.98 -32.05 7.68
C ASN A 333 7.51 -32.19 7.55
N LYS A 334 8.01 -33.36 7.13
CA LYS A 334 9.45 -33.52 6.83
C LYS A 334 9.87 -32.67 5.62
N LEU A 335 9.02 -32.55 4.60
CA LEU A 335 9.27 -31.68 3.45
C LEU A 335 9.19 -30.19 3.84
N CYS A 336 8.28 -29.80 4.74
CA CYS A 336 8.21 -28.45 5.31
C CYS A 336 9.49 -28.11 6.10
N GLN A 337 9.96 -29.03 6.95
CA GLN A 337 11.21 -28.85 7.68
C GLN A 337 12.39 -28.70 6.72
N ARG A 338 12.43 -29.53 5.67
CA ARG A 338 13.47 -29.44 4.63
C ARG A 338 13.46 -28.10 3.90
N ALA A 339 12.29 -27.55 3.60
CA ALA A 339 12.18 -26.20 3.02
C ALA A 339 12.70 -25.14 4.00
N SER A 340 12.44 -25.29 5.30
CA SER A 340 13.02 -24.44 6.35
C SER A 340 14.55 -24.55 6.37
N ASP A 341 15.09 -25.76 6.30
CA ASP A 341 16.54 -25.99 6.33
C ASP A 341 17.23 -25.32 5.13
N ILE A 342 16.62 -25.39 3.94
CA ILE A 342 17.11 -24.66 2.74
C ILE A 342 17.15 -23.14 3.02
N LEU A 343 16.08 -22.57 3.59
CA LEU A 343 16.04 -21.14 3.91
C LEU A 343 17.12 -20.74 4.92
N GLU A 344 17.36 -21.57 5.94
CA GLU A 344 18.43 -21.35 6.93
C GLU A 344 19.82 -21.31 6.28
N THR A 345 20.06 -22.10 5.23
CA THR A 345 21.32 -22.01 4.47
C THR A 345 21.45 -20.68 3.71
N TRP A 346 20.34 -20.06 3.31
CA TRP A 346 20.31 -18.78 2.61
C TRP A 346 20.30 -17.56 3.54
N HIS A 347 19.96 -17.72 4.83
CA HIS A 347 19.89 -16.61 5.78
C HIS A 347 21.17 -15.77 5.87
N PRO A 348 22.39 -16.36 5.97
CA PRO A 348 23.62 -15.56 5.99
C PRO A 348 23.80 -14.71 4.72
N LEU A 349 23.39 -15.25 3.56
CA LEU A 349 23.44 -14.54 2.29
C LEU A 349 22.44 -13.37 2.27
N PHE A 350 21.21 -13.59 2.75
CA PHE A 350 20.21 -12.53 2.84
C PHE A 350 20.63 -11.41 3.79
N LEU A 351 21.14 -11.75 4.97
CA LEU A 351 21.59 -10.76 5.96
C LEU A 351 22.75 -9.91 5.44
N LYS A 352 23.68 -10.50 4.68
CA LYS A 352 24.79 -9.79 4.05
C LYS A 352 24.33 -8.72 3.05
N HIS A 353 23.22 -8.97 2.35
CA HIS A 353 22.67 -8.07 1.31
C HIS A 353 21.44 -7.30 1.78
N LEU A 354 21.13 -7.34 3.08
CA LEU A 354 19.91 -6.71 3.60
C LEU A 354 19.94 -5.19 3.41
N SER A 355 21.11 -4.56 3.50
CA SER A 355 21.29 -3.12 3.29
C SER A 355 20.84 -2.63 1.92
N ASP A 356 20.91 -3.51 0.91
CA ASP A 356 20.67 -3.17 -0.49
C ASP A 356 19.18 -3.27 -0.86
N ARG A 357 18.35 -3.77 0.07
CA ARG A 357 16.91 -3.96 -0.12
C ARG A 357 16.13 -2.85 0.53
N HIS A 358 15.19 -2.26 -0.19
CA HIS A 358 14.33 -1.20 0.35
C HIS A 358 12.85 -1.48 0.21
N TRP A 359 12.42 -2.24 -0.80
CA TRP A 359 11.01 -2.54 -1.00
C TRP A 359 10.68 -3.91 -0.40
N THR A 360 9.84 -3.93 0.62
CA THR A 360 9.41 -5.16 1.30
C THR A 360 7.91 -5.34 1.27
N PHE A 361 7.44 -6.58 1.33
CA PHE A 361 6.01 -6.85 1.41
C PHE A 361 5.45 -6.47 2.78
N LYS A 362 4.27 -5.85 2.79
CA LYS A 362 3.49 -5.53 3.99
C LYS A 362 2.10 -6.16 3.88
N GLY A 363 2.10 -7.49 3.82
CA GLY A 363 0.97 -8.31 3.38
C GLY A 363 1.03 -8.64 1.87
N PRO A 364 0.05 -9.39 1.34
CA PRO A 364 0.12 -9.97 0.00
C PRO A 364 0.05 -8.95 -1.15
N LEU A 365 -0.55 -7.78 -0.89
CA LEU A 365 -0.91 -6.82 -1.92
C LEU A 365 -0.22 -5.46 -1.73
N CYS A 366 0.80 -5.37 -0.89
CA CYS A 366 1.43 -4.11 -0.54
C CYS A 366 2.94 -4.27 -0.48
N LEU A 367 3.67 -3.36 -1.13
CA LEU A 367 5.08 -3.08 -0.88
C LEU A 367 5.19 -1.80 -0.05
N GLY A 368 6.01 -1.85 1.00
CA GLY A 368 6.47 -0.67 1.74
C GLY A 368 7.95 -0.42 1.48
N TYR A 369 8.31 0.86 1.41
CA TYR A 369 9.71 1.27 1.41
C TYR A 369 10.26 1.29 2.85
N ILE A 370 11.46 0.75 3.03
CA ILE A 370 12.21 0.68 4.28
C ILE A 370 13.47 1.52 4.13
N PRO A 371 13.59 2.64 4.84
CA PRO A 371 14.79 3.46 4.84
C PRO A 371 16.04 2.69 5.29
N SER A 372 17.21 3.14 4.87
CA SER A 372 18.52 2.53 5.19
C SER A 372 18.81 2.51 6.68
N ASN A 373 18.29 3.49 7.42
CA ASN A 373 18.45 3.63 8.86
C ASN A 373 17.31 3.00 9.69
N ASP A 374 16.35 2.32 9.05
CA ASP A 374 15.22 1.71 9.75
C ASP A 374 15.69 0.69 10.81
N ALA A 375 15.08 0.75 11.99
CA ALA A 375 15.44 -0.08 13.13
C ALA A 375 15.29 -1.59 12.84
N ILE A 376 14.36 -1.98 11.94
CA ILE A 376 14.13 -3.39 11.62
C ILE A 376 15.39 -4.08 11.07
N ARG A 377 16.23 -3.33 10.34
CA ARG A 377 17.47 -3.85 9.73
C ARG A 377 18.51 -4.32 10.74
N LYS A 378 18.42 -3.84 11.99
CA LYS A 378 19.33 -4.18 13.10
C LYS A 378 18.66 -5.06 14.16
N SER A 379 17.40 -5.40 13.97
CA SER A 379 16.60 -6.19 14.91
C SER A 379 16.74 -7.68 14.65
N GLU A 380 16.24 -8.51 15.57
CA GLU A 380 16.11 -9.96 15.36
C GLU A 380 15.11 -10.29 14.24
N ASP A 381 14.21 -9.36 13.93
CA ASP A 381 13.19 -9.45 12.88
C ASP A 381 13.70 -8.97 11.51
N ALA A 382 15.02 -8.80 11.33
CA ALA A 382 15.62 -8.32 10.09
C ALA A 382 15.22 -9.14 8.84
N LEU A 383 15.01 -10.46 9.01
CA LEU A 383 14.56 -11.35 7.94
C LEU A 383 13.09 -11.10 7.52
N ASP A 384 12.29 -10.42 8.32
CA ASP A 384 10.93 -10.01 7.93
C ASP A 384 10.97 -9.03 6.75
N VAL A 385 12.07 -8.29 6.55
CA VAL A 385 12.27 -7.48 5.33
C VAL A 385 12.35 -8.37 4.08
N ILE A 386 12.84 -9.59 4.23
CA ILE A 386 12.99 -10.56 3.15
C ILE A 386 11.69 -11.29 2.87
N TYR A 387 11.05 -11.81 3.93
CA TYR A 387 9.87 -12.68 3.82
C TYR A 387 8.54 -11.94 3.87
N GLY A 388 8.55 -10.64 4.22
CA GLY A 388 7.38 -9.80 4.40
C GLY A 388 7.16 -9.45 5.88
N LEU A 389 6.79 -8.19 6.11
CA LEU A 389 6.59 -7.64 7.45
C LEU A 389 5.37 -8.25 8.13
N LYS A 390 5.50 -8.51 9.44
CA LYS A 390 4.42 -9.00 10.31
C LYS A 390 3.26 -8.01 10.46
N ASP A 391 3.56 -6.71 10.45
CA ASP A 391 2.57 -5.65 10.53
C ASP A 391 1.86 -5.46 9.17
N GLU A 392 0.97 -6.40 8.82
CA GLU A 392 0.26 -6.36 7.55
C GLU A 392 -0.59 -5.08 7.38
N MET A 393 -0.60 -4.53 6.17
CA MET A 393 -1.53 -3.44 5.85
C MET A 393 -2.96 -4.00 5.81
N PRO A 394 -3.88 -3.55 6.67
CA PRO A 394 -5.20 -4.13 6.71
C PRO A 394 -5.95 -3.88 5.40
N LEU A 395 -6.62 -4.91 4.86
CA LEU A 395 -7.31 -4.84 3.56
C LEU A 395 -8.30 -3.68 3.43
N TYR A 396 -8.98 -3.31 4.53
CA TYR A 396 -9.91 -2.17 4.53
C TYR A 396 -9.22 -0.82 4.29
N SER A 397 -7.92 -0.73 4.59
CA SER A 397 -7.10 0.46 4.31
C SER A 397 -6.63 0.52 2.87
N ILE A 398 -6.60 -0.63 2.17
CA ILE A 398 -6.24 -0.77 0.76
C ILE A 398 -7.44 -0.44 -0.12
N PHE A 399 -8.60 -1.02 0.19
CA PHE A 399 -9.78 -1.04 -0.67
C PHE A 399 -10.91 -0.13 -0.20
N TRP A 400 -10.60 1.04 0.35
CA TRP A 400 -11.65 1.98 0.74
C TRP A 400 -12.31 2.64 -0.48
N PRO A 401 -13.65 2.81 -0.49
CA PRO A 401 -14.63 2.19 0.39
C PRO A 401 -14.94 0.76 -0.04
N THR A 402 -14.71 -0.17 0.90
CA THR A 402 -14.86 -1.60 0.67
C THR A 402 -16.30 -1.89 0.30
N PHE A 403 -16.49 -2.37 -0.92
CA PHE A 403 -17.11 -3.66 -1.21
C PHE A 403 -16.56 -4.02 -2.58
N MET A 404 -15.42 -4.71 -2.62
CA MET A 404 -15.10 -5.51 -3.80
C MET A 404 -16.10 -6.67 -3.80
N ALA A 405 -17.29 -6.44 -4.32
CA ALA A 405 -18.08 -7.51 -4.90
C ALA A 405 -17.61 -7.66 -6.35
N TYR A 406 -16.39 -8.17 -6.53
CA TYR A 406 -16.09 -8.91 -7.75
C TYR A 406 -16.63 -10.32 -7.51
N THR A 407 -17.86 -10.55 -7.98
CA THR A 407 -18.38 -11.89 -8.29
C THR A 407 -17.61 -12.48 -9.45
#